data_AF-U2QA30-F1
#
_entry.id   AF-U2QA30-F1
#
_cell.length_a   1.000
_cell.length_b   1.000
_cell.length_c   1.000
_cell.angle_alpha   90.00
_cell.angle_beta   90.00
_cell.angle_gamma   90.00
#
_symmetry.space_group_name_H-M   'P 1'
#
loop_
_entity.id
_entity.type
_entity.pdbx_description
1 polymer ?
#
loop_
_entity_poly.entity_id
_entity_poly.type
_entity_poly.pdbx_seq_one_letter_code
_entity_poly.pdbx_strand_id
1 'polypeptide(L)'
;MRSGNIGKILTEVKKGIVIGLLLISFYGVGAYIYKSQTRNEAESEIKIKDDDKNKGNIEANYEIYGYRYKNEGDKESKVLKRNLGYEKRIAEAVNKEEVHNKLKLEYCASIAEIKKVDKKIMPGTNISFTQAAYTQVKNAYEGYLQKIAQIKQAILTIENKDIERETGCYYEPTRWDKVNNLNYRLKDFLQ
;
A
#
# COMPACT_ATOMS: atom_id res chain seq x y z
N MET A 1 -35.78 -20.23 27.88
CA MET A 1 -34.58 -20.31 27.01
C MET A 1 -34.79 -19.48 25.74
N ARG A 2 -34.42 -18.19 25.69
CA ARG A 2 -34.49 -17.40 24.44
C ARG A 2 -33.64 -16.12 24.41
N SER A 3 -32.66 -15.96 25.31
CA SER A 3 -31.82 -14.75 25.41
C SER A 3 -30.38 -14.94 24.88
N GLY A 4 -29.83 -16.16 24.93
CA GLY A 4 -28.44 -16.43 24.51
C GLY A 4 -28.17 -16.32 23.00
N ASN A 5 -29.18 -16.49 22.15
CA ASN A 5 -28.98 -16.48 20.69
C ASN A 5 -28.92 -15.07 20.09
N ILE A 6 -29.57 -14.07 20.71
CA ILE A 6 -29.60 -12.69 20.20
C ILE A 6 -28.23 -12.02 20.37
N GLY A 7 -27.56 -12.27 21.50
CA GLY A 7 -26.22 -11.75 21.76
C GLY A 7 -25.18 -12.26 20.76
N LYS A 8 -25.26 -13.56 20.41
CA LYS A 8 -24.35 -14.20 19.45
C LYS A 8 -24.51 -13.63 18.03
N ILE A 9 -25.76 -13.46 17.58
CA ILE A 9 -26.08 -12.83 16.29
C ILE A 9 -25.59 -11.38 16.25
N LEU A 10 -25.77 -10.62 17.34
CA LEU A 10 -25.32 -9.22 17.42
C LEU A 10 -23.79 -9.10 17.34
N THR A 11 -23.03 -10.00 17.97
CA THR A 11 -21.57 -10.04 17.85
C THR A 11 -21.09 -10.44 16.46
N GLU A 12 -21.78 -11.35 15.77
CA GLU A 12 -21.43 -11.75 14.40
C GLU A 12 -21.74 -10.65 13.37
N VAL A 13 -22.87 -9.95 13.52
CA VAL A 13 -23.22 -8.78 12.69
C VAL A 13 -22.20 -7.64 12.87
N LYS A 14 -21.75 -7.38 14.12
CA LYS A 14 -20.69 -6.39 14.39
C LYS A 14 -19.35 -6.79 13.73
N LYS A 15 -18.96 -8.07 13.76
CA LYS A 15 -17.75 -8.56 13.08
C LYS A 15 -17.84 -8.39 11.56
N GLY A 16 -19.00 -8.66 10.96
CA GLY A 16 -19.25 -8.47 9.52
C GLY A 16 -19.17 -7.00 9.07
N ILE A 17 -19.72 -6.08 9.86
CA ILE A 17 -19.66 -4.62 9.58
C ILE A 17 -18.21 -4.09 9.65
N VAL A 18 -17.42 -4.54 10.61
CA VAL A 18 -16.01 -4.14 10.75
C VAL A 18 -15.16 -4.65 9.58
N ILE A 19 -15.40 -5.88 9.11
CA ILE A 19 -14.72 -6.45 7.93
C ILE A 19 -15.14 -5.72 6.64
N GLY A 20 -16.43 -5.40 6.50
CA GLY A 20 -16.95 -4.65 5.36
C GLY A 20 -16.35 -3.25 5.22
N LEU A 21 -16.20 -2.52 6.34
CA LEU A 21 -15.58 -1.18 6.35
C LEU A 21 -14.07 -1.23 6.05
N LEU A 22 -13.36 -2.28 6.47
CA LEU A 22 -11.97 -2.52 6.12
C LEU A 22 -11.79 -2.65 4.60
N LEU A 23 -12.66 -3.40 3.92
CA LEU A 23 -12.58 -3.61 2.46
C LEU A 23 -12.90 -2.34 1.64
N ILE A 24 -13.81 -1.48 2.08
CA ILE A 24 -14.15 -0.23 1.37
C ILE A 24 -12.96 0.76 1.39
N SER A 25 -12.16 0.77 2.46
CA SER A 25 -10.96 1.61 2.54
C SER A 25 -9.85 1.22 1.55
N PHE A 26 -9.85 -0.03 1.03
CA PHE A 26 -9.00 -0.45 -0.08
C PHE A 26 -9.53 -0.01 -1.45
N TYR A 27 -10.86 0.10 -1.61
CA TYR A 27 -11.49 0.45 -2.89
C TYR A 27 -11.29 1.91 -3.29
N GLY A 28 -11.16 2.83 -2.33
CA GLY A 28 -11.00 4.27 -2.61
C GLY A 28 -9.71 4.62 -3.35
N VAL A 29 -8.60 3.94 -3.04
CA VAL A 29 -7.30 4.21 -3.69
C VAL A 29 -7.22 3.57 -5.08
N GLY A 30 -7.72 2.33 -5.23
CA GLY A 30 -7.74 1.64 -6.53
C GLY A 30 -8.69 2.30 -7.54
N ALA A 31 -9.89 2.71 -7.12
CA ALA A 31 -10.87 3.36 -7.99
C ALA A 31 -10.47 4.80 -8.36
N TYR A 32 -9.78 5.53 -7.47
CA TYR A 32 -9.26 6.87 -7.79
C TYR A 32 -8.19 6.82 -8.88
N ILE A 33 -7.29 5.83 -8.81
CA ILE A 33 -6.28 5.60 -9.85
C ILE A 33 -6.95 5.21 -11.18
N TYR A 34 -7.95 4.33 -11.18
CA TYR A 34 -8.70 3.94 -12.39
C TYR A 34 -9.48 5.10 -13.03
N LYS A 35 -10.19 5.92 -12.23
CA LYS A 35 -11.00 7.05 -12.75
C LYS A 35 -10.15 8.20 -13.29
N SER A 36 -8.90 8.35 -12.83
CA SER A 36 -7.97 9.33 -13.40
C SER A 36 -7.53 9.00 -14.83
N GLN A 37 -7.64 7.72 -15.24
CA GLN A 37 -7.25 7.25 -16.57
C GLN A 37 -8.25 7.72 -17.66
N THR A 38 -9.56 7.64 -17.41
CA THR A 38 -10.60 8.04 -18.39
C THR A 38 -10.69 9.55 -18.61
N ARG A 39 -10.18 10.36 -17.68
CA ARG A 39 -10.21 11.84 -17.78
C ARG A 39 -9.03 12.39 -18.58
N ASN A 40 -7.88 11.69 -18.55
CA ASN A 40 -6.69 12.07 -19.32
C ASN A 40 -6.76 11.62 -20.79
N GLU A 41 -7.52 10.55 -21.09
CA GLU A 41 -7.79 10.13 -22.48
C GLU A 41 -8.65 11.17 -23.25
N ALA A 42 -9.45 12.00 -22.57
CA ALA A 42 -10.33 12.98 -23.21
C ALA A 42 -9.64 14.30 -23.61
N GLU A 43 -8.40 14.57 -23.16
CA GLU A 43 -7.73 15.87 -23.36
C GLU A 43 -6.44 15.81 -24.22
N SER A 44 -6.19 14.72 -24.95
CA SER A 44 -5.04 14.64 -25.86
C SER A 44 -5.43 14.35 -27.31
N GLU A 45 -6.18 15.26 -27.94
CA GLU A 45 -6.13 15.40 -29.40
C GLU A 45 -4.84 16.15 -29.80
N ILE A 46 -3.72 15.43 -29.85
CA ILE A 46 -2.56 15.85 -30.65
C ILE A 46 -2.49 14.93 -31.87
N LYS A 47 -2.89 15.48 -33.02
CA LYS A 47 -2.75 14.85 -34.33
C LYS A 47 -1.28 14.70 -34.67
N ILE A 48 -0.79 13.46 -34.79
CA ILE A 48 0.37 13.14 -35.60
C ILE A 48 -0.04 12.03 -36.56
N LYS A 49 -0.14 12.40 -37.84
CA LYS A 49 -0.13 11.44 -38.95
C LYS A 49 1.35 11.17 -39.26
N ASP A 50 1.74 9.90 -39.29
CA ASP A 50 2.34 9.28 -40.47
C ASP A 50 2.42 7.77 -40.28
N ASP A 51 2.08 7.07 -41.37
CA ASP A 51 2.08 5.63 -41.59
C ASP A 51 3.46 5.01 -41.33
N ASP A 52 3.51 3.87 -40.63
CA ASP A 52 3.97 2.64 -41.28
C ASP A 52 3.53 1.38 -40.53
N LYS A 53 3.05 0.40 -41.29
CA LYS A 53 2.55 -0.88 -40.80
C LYS A 53 3.71 -1.86 -40.70
N ASN A 54 3.77 -2.56 -39.56
CA ASN A 54 4.21 -3.96 -39.40
C ASN A 54 5.67 -4.22 -38.93
N LYS A 55 5.87 -4.42 -37.60
CA LYS A 55 6.71 -5.53 -37.07
C LYS A 55 6.71 -5.65 -35.54
N GLY A 56 6.21 -6.77 -35.04
CA GLY A 56 6.59 -7.35 -33.75
C GLY A 56 5.97 -6.71 -32.51
N ASN A 57 5.06 -7.43 -31.86
CA ASN A 57 4.64 -7.15 -30.49
C ASN A 57 5.80 -7.52 -29.53
N ILE A 58 6.90 -6.78 -29.61
CA ILE A 58 7.97 -6.84 -28.62
C ILE A 58 7.48 -5.96 -27.49
N GLU A 59 6.93 -6.55 -26.42
CA GLU A 59 6.78 -5.86 -25.15
C GLU A 59 8.17 -5.32 -24.78
N ALA A 60 8.41 -4.05 -25.09
CA ALA A 60 9.63 -3.33 -24.77
C ALA A 60 9.66 -3.17 -23.26
N ASN A 61 10.14 -4.21 -22.58
CA ASN A 61 10.32 -4.22 -21.15
C ASN A 61 11.40 -3.19 -20.82
N TYR A 62 11.05 -2.22 -19.97
CA TYR A 62 11.93 -1.15 -19.53
C TYR A 62 12.76 -1.64 -18.34
N GLU A 63 14.08 -1.59 -18.43
CA GLU A 63 14.97 -2.10 -17.37
C GLU A 63 15.46 -0.98 -16.46
N ILE A 64 15.28 -1.14 -15.15
CA ILE A 64 15.74 -0.22 -14.12
C ILE A 64 16.40 -1.04 -13.02
N TYR A 65 17.68 -0.73 -12.72
CA TYR A 65 18.49 -1.40 -11.69
C TYR A 65 18.44 -2.94 -11.74
N GLY A 66 18.41 -3.52 -12.95
CA GLY A 66 18.38 -4.98 -13.17
C GLY A 66 16.99 -5.63 -13.05
N TYR A 67 15.92 -4.84 -12.97
CA TYR A 67 14.54 -5.30 -12.98
C TYR A 67 13.82 -4.82 -14.23
N ARG A 68 13.03 -5.71 -14.83
CA ARG A 68 12.20 -5.41 -16.00
C ARG A 68 10.80 -4.96 -15.58
N TYR A 69 10.36 -3.85 -16.13
CA TYR A 69 9.05 -3.24 -15.93
C TYR A 69 8.30 -3.12 -17.25
N LYS A 70 6.99 -2.89 -17.18
CA LYS A 70 6.18 -2.61 -18.39
C LYS A 70 6.66 -1.33 -19.08
N ASN A 71 6.93 -0.30 -18.30
CA ASN A 71 7.48 1.00 -18.71
C ASN A 71 7.94 1.77 -17.46
N GLU A 72 8.52 2.96 -17.65
CA GLU A 72 8.93 3.84 -16.56
C GLU A 72 7.73 4.35 -15.74
N GLY A 73 6.66 4.75 -16.42
CA GLY A 73 5.45 5.37 -15.85
C GLY A 73 5.51 6.89 -15.85
N ASP A 74 4.75 7.52 -14.95
CA ASP A 74 4.74 8.98 -14.80
C ASP A 74 6.11 9.51 -14.33
N LYS A 75 6.57 10.65 -14.87
CA LYS A 75 7.85 11.27 -14.48
C LYS A 75 7.91 11.71 -13.01
N GLU A 76 6.76 12.01 -12.42
CA GLU A 76 6.66 12.45 -11.02
C GLU A 76 5.94 11.41 -10.15
N SER A 77 6.50 11.14 -8.97
CA SER A 77 5.81 10.38 -7.94
C SER A 77 4.62 11.19 -7.41
N LYS A 78 3.45 10.55 -7.34
CA LYS A 78 2.22 11.14 -6.78
C LYS A 78 2.05 10.84 -5.29
N VAL A 79 3.05 10.24 -4.63
CA VAL A 79 2.94 9.90 -3.20
C VAL A 79 3.04 11.16 -2.36
N LEU A 80 1.90 11.62 -1.86
CA LEU A 80 1.84 12.66 -0.86
C LEU A 80 2.11 12.05 0.52
N LYS A 81 3.21 12.45 1.15
CA LYS A 81 3.44 12.16 2.57
C LYS A 81 2.34 12.85 3.38
N ARG A 82 1.40 12.05 3.88
CA ARG A 82 0.28 12.49 4.72
C ARG A 82 0.20 11.75 6.04
N ASN A 83 -0.37 12.39 7.06
CA ASN A 83 -0.72 11.76 8.32
C ASN A 83 -1.92 10.82 8.10
N LEU A 84 -1.74 9.55 8.42
CA LEU A 84 -2.74 8.48 8.26
C LEU A 84 -3.67 8.36 9.48
N GLY A 85 -3.47 9.20 10.50
CA GLY A 85 -4.34 9.33 11.67
C GLY A 85 -4.17 8.21 12.70
N TYR A 86 -3.08 7.45 12.68
CA TYR A 86 -2.86 6.35 13.63
C TYR A 86 -2.80 6.85 15.08
N GLU A 87 -2.12 7.96 15.34
CA GLU A 87 -2.06 8.55 16.68
C GLU A 87 -3.46 8.91 17.19
N LYS A 88 -4.23 9.62 16.36
CA LYS A 88 -5.62 9.98 16.66
C LYS A 88 -6.49 8.74 16.91
N ARG A 89 -6.36 7.71 16.05
CA ARG A 89 -7.08 6.43 16.19
C ARG A 89 -6.81 5.74 17.53
N ILE A 90 -5.57 5.79 18.04
CA ILE A 90 -5.22 5.19 19.34
C ILE A 90 -5.71 6.08 20.49
N ALA A 91 -5.47 7.39 20.40
CA ALA A 91 -5.80 8.35 21.45
C ALA A 91 -7.32 8.42 21.74
N GLU A 92 -8.13 8.41 20.68
CA GLU A 92 -9.60 8.54 20.76
C GLU A 92 -10.33 7.18 20.83
N ALA A 93 -9.60 6.07 20.90
CA ALA A 93 -10.20 4.74 20.94
C ALA A 93 -10.99 4.50 22.24
N VAL A 94 -12.29 4.20 22.12
CA VAL A 94 -13.10 3.68 23.23
C VAL A 94 -12.57 2.32 23.71
N ASN A 95 -12.17 1.46 22.77
CA ASN A 95 -11.51 0.19 23.05
C ASN A 95 -10.07 0.18 22.51
N LYS A 96 -9.13 0.57 23.37
CA LYS A 96 -7.70 0.66 23.02
C LYS A 96 -7.10 -0.70 22.63
N GLU A 97 -7.49 -1.77 23.33
CA GLU A 97 -6.97 -3.12 23.05
C GLU A 97 -7.38 -3.61 21.66
N GLU A 98 -8.64 -3.38 21.27
CA GLU A 98 -9.12 -3.74 19.93
C GLU A 98 -8.38 -2.97 18.84
N VAL A 99 -8.17 -1.67 19.03
CA VAL A 99 -7.40 -0.84 18.08
C VAL A 99 -5.96 -1.33 18.01
N HIS A 100 -5.31 -1.57 19.13
CA HIS A 100 -3.93 -2.07 19.18
C HIS A 100 -3.78 -3.42 18.45
N ASN A 101 -4.68 -4.37 18.69
CA ASN A 101 -4.67 -5.67 18.00
C ASN A 101 -4.87 -5.53 16.48
N LYS A 102 -5.71 -4.60 16.03
CA LYS A 102 -5.85 -4.29 14.59
C LYS A 102 -4.56 -3.70 14.01
N LEU A 103 -3.88 -2.82 14.75
CA LEU A 103 -2.62 -2.23 14.29
C LEU A 103 -1.49 -3.25 14.20
N LYS A 104 -1.43 -4.23 15.12
CA LYS A 104 -0.51 -5.39 15.00
C LYS A 104 -0.67 -6.11 13.66
N LEU A 105 -1.91 -6.44 13.31
CA LEU A 105 -2.23 -7.11 12.05
C LEU A 105 -1.89 -6.25 10.83
N GLU A 106 -2.28 -4.96 10.87
CA GLU A 106 -2.03 -4.00 9.80
C GLU A 106 -0.53 -3.78 9.56
N TYR A 107 0.26 -3.74 10.63
CA TYR A 107 1.71 -3.61 10.59
C TYR A 107 2.39 -4.80 9.92
N CYS A 108 2.11 -6.03 10.40
CA CYS A 108 2.64 -7.26 9.80
C CYS A 108 2.24 -7.42 8.34
N ALA A 109 0.98 -7.14 8.01
CA ALA A 109 0.49 -7.19 6.63
C ALA A 109 1.25 -6.18 5.75
N SER A 110 1.49 -4.97 6.23
CA SER A 110 2.26 -3.95 5.49
C SER A 110 3.71 -4.39 5.25
N ILE A 111 4.36 -5.03 6.23
CA ILE A 111 5.70 -5.63 6.05
C ILE A 111 5.66 -6.75 4.98
N ALA A 112 4.64 -7.60 5.00
CA ALA A 112 4.50 -8.66 4.01
C ALA A 112 4.31 -8.10 2.59
N GLU A 113 3.56 -7.00 2.45
CA GLU A 113 3.35 -6.33 1.17
C GLU A 113 4.64 -5.71 0.61
N ILE A 114 5.44 -5.01 1.42
CA ILE A 114 6.72 -4.47 0.91
C ILE A 114 7.67 -5.58 0.49
N LYS A 115 7.69 -6.74 1.16
CA LYS A 115 8.55 -7.88 0.80
C LYS A 115 8.21 -8.50 -0.57
N LYS A 116 7.04 -8.22 -1.14
CA LYS A 116 6.66 -8.70 -2.48
C LYS A 116 7.56 -8.15 -3.60
N VAL A 117 8.17 -6.98 -3.42
CA VAL A 117 9.09 -6.41 -4.42
C VAL A 117 10.30 -7.30 -4.69
N ASP A 118 10.77 -8.06 -3.69
CA ASP A 118 11.89 -9.00 -3.85
C ASP A 118 11.49 -10.22 -4.70
N LYS A 119 10.19 -10.47 -4.82
CA LYS A 119 9.59 -11.44 -5.74
C LYS A 119 9.15 -10.80 -7.06
N LYS A 120 9.51 -9.53 -7.30
CA LYS A 120 9.15 -8.76 -8.50
C LYS A 120 7.64 -8.58 -8.65
N ILE A 121 6.94 -8.41 -7.53
CA ILE A 121 5.49 -8.19 -7.46
C ILE A 121 5.23 -6.82 -6.84
N MET A 122 4.32 -6.06 -7.43
CA MET A 122 3.92 -4.74 -6.95
C MET A 122 3.14 -4.85 -5.62
N PRO A 123 3.56 -4.15 -4.55
CA PRO A 123 2.86 -4.13 -3.27
C PRO A 123 1.39 -3.75 -3.41
N GLY A 124 0.53 -4.36 -2.58
CA GLY A 124 -0.93 -4.19 -2.62
C GLY A 124 -1.63 -4.93 -3.76
N THR A 125 -0.89 -5.68 -4.59
CA THR A 125 -1.44 -6.44 -5.71
C THR A 125 -0.74 -7.80 -5.88
N ASN A 126 -1.14 -8.52 -6.93
CA ASN A 126 -0.42 -9.69 -7.46
C ASN A 126 0.19 -9.40 -8.84
N ILE A 127 0.26 -8.13 -9.25
CA ILE A 127 0.77 -7.72 -10.57
C ILE A 127 2.30 -7.81 -10.55
N SER A 128 2.87 -8.48 -11.54
CA SER A 128 4.32 -8.58 -11.72
C SER A 128 4.92 -7.26 -12.23
N PHE A 129 6.21 -7.04 -12.00
CA PHE A 129 6.88 -5.83 -12.49
C PHE A 129 6.77 -5.67 -14.01
N THR A 130 6.86 -6.76 -14.79
CA THR A 130 6.72 -6.72 -16.26
C THR A 130 5.36 -6.23 -16.74
N GLN A 131 4.37 -6.16 -15.85
CA GLN A 131 3.02 -5.67 -16.13
C GLN A 131 2.70 -4.32 -15.45
N ALA A 132 3.59 -3.82 -14.59
CA ALA A 132 3.44 -2.57 -13.85
C ALA A 132 4.47 -1.53 -14.31
N ALA A 133 4.11 -0.26 -14.23
CA ALA A 133 5.08 0.81 -14.39
C ALA A 133 6.01 0.87 -13.18
N TYR A 134 7.28 1.24 -13.37
CA TYR A 134 8.21 1.39 -12.25
C TYR A 134 7.70 2.40 -11.21
N THR A 135 7.19 3.55 -11.65
CA THR A 135 6.68 4.56 -10.71
C THR A 135 5.46 4.08 -9.93
N GLN A 136 4.65 3.17 -10.48
CA GLN A 136 3.56 2.55 -9.72
C GLN A 136 4.09 1.64 -8.61
N VAL A 137 5.10 0.81 -8.92
CA VAL A 137 5.76 -0.06 -7.94
C VAL A 137 6.38 0.77 -6.83
N LYS A 138 7.14 1.80 -7.20
CA LYS A 138 7.79 2.73 -6.26
C LYS A 138 6.76 3.42 -5.37
N ASN A 139 5.70 3.97 -5.95
CA ASN A 139 4.66 4.68 -5.20
C ASN A 139 3.92 3.76 -4.22
N ALA A 140 3.61 2.54 -4.64
CA ALA A 140 2.99 1.54 -3.77
C ALA A 140 3.92 1.17 -2.60
N TYR A 141 5.21 0.94 -2.89
CA TYR A 141 6.23 0.64 -1.88
C TYR A 141 6.36 1.77 -0.84
N GLU A 142 6.51 3.02 -1.28
CA GLU A 142 6.57 4.21 -0.41
C GLU A 142 5.31 4.36 0.44
N GLY A 143 4.13 4.10 -0.12
CA GLY A 143 2.86 4.14 0.61
C GLY A 143 2.80 3.12 1.76
N TYR A 144 3.34 1.92 1.58
CA TYR A 144 3.44 0.94 2.68
C TYR A 144 4.54 1.28 3.68
N LEU A 145 5.68 1.82 3.24
CA LEU A 145 6.69 2.34 4.18
C LEU A 145 6.11 3.42 5.09
N GLN A 146 5.26 4.30 4.54
CA GLN A 146 4.57 5.30 5.32
C GLN A 146 3.65 4.70 6.40
N LYS A 147 2.88 3.66 6.05
CA LYS A 147 2.06 2.93 7.04
C LYS A 147 2.91 2.32 8.14
N ILE A 148 3.97 1.60 7.77
CA ILE A 148 4.89 0.94 8.71
C ILE A 148 5.49 1.98 9.66
N ALA A 149 6.00 3.08 9.13
CA ALA A 149 6.60 4.15 9.92
C ALA A 149 5.61 4.76 10.92
N GLN A 150 4.42 5.16 10.46
CA GLN A 150 3.47 5.85 11.32
C GLN A 150 2.80 4.93 12.35
N ILE A 151 2.53 3.66 12.02
CA ILE A 151 2.03 2.69 13.03
C ILE A 151 3.08 2.48 14.13
N LYS A 152 4.34 2.24 13.73
CA LYS A 152 5.45 2.02 14.67
C LYS A 152 5.62 3.23 15.60
N GLN A 153 5.61 4.43 15.02
CA GLN A 153 5.75 5.68 15.79
C GLN A 153 4.56 5.91 16.72
N ALA A 154 3.32 5.75 16.24
CA ALA A 154 2.13 6.03 17.04
C ALA A 154 2.03 5.11 18.27
N ILE A 155 2.33 3.82 18.11
CA ILE A 155 2.31 2.85 19.22
C ILE A 155 3.46 3.12 20.19
N LEU A 156 4.66 3.41 19.68
CA LEU A 156 5.79 3.76 20.53
C LEU A 156 5.51 5.02 21.36
N THR A 157 4.97 6.07 20.74
CA THR A 157 4.72 7.34 21.42
C THR A 157 3.55 7.28 22.40
N ILE A 158 2.43 6.65 22.02
CA ILE A 158 1.20 6.69 22.83
C ILE A 158 1.16 5.57 23.86
N GLU A 159 1.60 4.37 23.50
CA GLU A 159 1.52 3.19 24.38
C GLU A 159 2.87 2.79 25.00
N ASN A 160 3.97 3.44 24.59
CA ASN A 160 5.34 3.08 25.01
C ASN A 160 5.67 1.60 24.76
N LYS A 161 5.25 1.09 23.60
CA LYS A 161 5.45 -0.31 23.18
C LYS A 161 6.22 -0.42 21.88
N ASP A 162 6.98 -1.50 21.76
CA ASP A 162 7.66 -1.88 20.54
C ASP A 162 6.81 -2.90 19.76
N ILE A 163 6.11 -2.44 18.72
CA ILE A 163 5.25 -3.31 17.92
C ILE A 163 6.00 -4.45 17.22
N GLU A 164 7.29 -4.26 16.88
CA GLU A 164 8.07 -5.32 16.23
C GLU A 164 8.30 -6.49 17.19
N ARG A 165 8.63 -6.20 18.45
CA ARG A 165 8.78 -7.23 19.49
C ARG A 165 7.45 -7.90 19.83
N GLU A 166 6.36 -7.14 19.89
CA GLU A 166 5.05 -7.69 20.22
C GLU A 166 4.46 -8.58 19.12
N THR A 167 4.84 -8.37 17.86
CA THR A 167 4.30 -9.10 16.72
C THR A 167 5.26 -10.15 16.15
N GLY A 168 6.57 -10.00 16.40
CA GLY A 168 7.62 -10.76 15.72
C GLY A 168 7.81 -10.37 14.25
N CYS A 169 7.11 -9.36 13.75
CA CYS A 169 7.25 -8.85 12.40
C CYS A 169 8.28 -7.72 12.40
N TYR A 170 9.47 -7.98 11.88
CA TYR A 170 10.53 -6.97 11.81
C TYR A 170 10.59 -6.32 10.43
N TYR A 171 10.66 -4.98 10.41
CA TYR A 171 10.96 -4.24 9.20
C TYR A 171 12.44 -4.42 8.84
N GLU A 172 12.69 -4.85 7.61
CA GLU A 172 14.03 -4.96 7.04
C GLU A 172 14.03 -4.34 5.63
N PRO A 173 15.07 -3.58 5.25
CA PRO A 173 15.20 -3.07 3.89
C PRO A 173 15.24 -4.21 2.88
N THR A 174 14.37 -4.13 1.87
CA THR A 174 14.25 -5.13 0.80
C THR A 174 15.47 -5.13 -0.11
N ARG A 175 15.71 -6.23 -0.84
CA ARG A 175 16.76 -6.25 -1.87
C ARG A 175 16.48 -5.20 -2.94
N TRP A 176 15.21 -5.04 -3.33
CA TRP A 176 14.78 -4.02 -4.26
C TRP A 176 15.13 -2.60 -3.80
N ASP A 177 14.87 -2.25 -2.55
CA ASP A 177 15.24 -0.93 -2.00
C ASP A 177 16.76 -0.68 -2.05
N LYS A 178 17.56 -1.67 -1.63
CA LYS A 178 19.03 -1.59 -1.63
C LYS A 178 19.61 -1.37 -3.03
N VAL A 179 19.15 -2.13 -4.02
CA VAL A 179 19.69 -2.06 -5.40
C VAL A 179 19.21 -0.84 -6.17
N ASN A 180 18.04 -0.27 -5.83
CA ASN A 180 17.58 1.00 -6.40
C ASN A 180 18.22 2.21 -5.70
N ASN A 181 19.09 1.99 -4.70
CA ASN A 181 19.76 3.01 -3.90
C ASN A 181 18.80 4.06 -3.31
N LEU A 182 17.59 3.63 -2.95
CA LEU A 182 16.55 4.55 -2.47
C LEU A 182 16.80 4.95 -1.00
N ASN A 183 17.54 4.13 -0.25
CA ASN A 183 17.99 4.38 1.13
C ASN A 183 16.86 4.88 2.03
N TYR A 184 15.68 4.27 1.90
CA TYR A 184 14.52 4.69 2.63
C TYR A 184 14.68 4.41 4.12
N ARG A 185 14.74 5.47 4.93
CA ARG A 185 14.66 5.33 6.39
C ARG A 185 13.21 5.56 6.78
N LEU A 186 12.65 4.69 7.64
CA LEU A 186 11.25 4.83 8.08
C LEU A 186 10.94 6.22 8.65
N LYS A 187 11.92 6.85 9.32
CA LYS A 187 11.80 8.23 9.84
C LYS A 187 11.47 9.26 8.76
N ASP A 188 11.86 9.02 7.50
CA ASP A 188 11.62 9.93 6.39
C ASP A 188 10.14 9.93 5.97
N PHE A 189 9.33 9.00 6.48
CA PHE A 189 7.90 8.87 6.21
C PHE A 189 7.01 9.28 7.40
N LEU A 190 7.63 9.76 8.48
CA LEU A 190 6.93 10.46 9.56
C LEU A 190 6.62 11.89 9.08
N GLN A 191 5.45 12.40 9.47
CA GLN A 191 5.02 13.78 9.18
C GLN A 191 4.87 14.53 10.49
#